data_AF-I4AFE9-F1
#
_entry.id   AF-I4AFE9-F1
#
_cell.length_a   1.000
_cell.length_b   1.000
_cell.length_c   1.000
_cell.angle_alpha   90.00
_cell.angle_beta   90.00
_cell.angle_gamma   90.00
#
_symmetry.space_group_name_H-M   'P 1'
#
loop_
_entity.id
_entity.type
_entity.pdbx_description
1 polymer ?
#
loop_
_entity_poly.entity_id
_entity_poly.type
_entity_poly.pdbx_seq_one_letter_code
_entity_poly.pdbx_strand_id
1 'polypeptide(L)'
;MSILSIVHVDLSPGLKNEFRKSVGFSLCEVLRNNFLSWKGFFKKYPNYSFCFYIITKNEVEEIEIKGPGIFKKDKEVEYSIFIPNRKYDLLSYVETVFDGLHKILSIYKVEENEIQEMKMQLLKSLSN
;
A
#
# COMPACT_ATOMS: atom_id res chain seq x y z
N MET A 1 14.34 -22.97 -0.94
CA MET A 1 14.68 -21.54 -0.83
C MET A 1 13.40 -20.81 -0.49
N SER A 2 13.23 -20.32 0.74
CA SER A 2 12.09 -19.44 1.04
C SER A 2 12.34 -18.10 0.36
N ILE A 3 11.43 -17.70 -0.52
CA ILE A 3 11.42 -16.34 -1.07
C ILE A 3 10.98 -15.43 0.07
N LEU A 4 11.94 -14.80 0.75
CA LEU A 4 11.72 -13.74 1.74
C LEU A 4 11.35 -12.46 0.99
N SER A 5 10.21 -12.49 0.30
CA SER A 5 9.63 -11.28 -0.25
C SER A 5 8.74 -10.68 0.83
N ILE A 6 9.07 -9.46 1.24
CA ILE A 6 8.41 -8.75 2.34
C ILE A 6 7.67 -7.55 1.75
N VAL A 7 6.44 -7.30 2.24
CA VAL A 7 5.76 -6.02 2.01
C VAL A 7 6.10 -5.07 3.15
N HIS A 8 6.53 -3.87 2.78
CA HIS A 8 6.74 -2.77 3.72
C HIS A 8 5.75 -1.66 3.41
N VAL A 9 5.12 -1.12 4.45
CA VAL A 9 4.26 0.05 4.35
C VAL A 9 4.77 1.06 5.36
N ASP A 10 5.18 2.22 4.89
CA ASP A 10 5.44 3.36 5.77
C ASP A 10 4.40 4.45 5.49
N LEU A 11 3.62 4.73 6.51
CA LEU A 11 2.75 5.91 6.55
C LEU A 11 3.62 7.06 7.07
N SER A 12 4.24 7.81 6.15
CA SER A 12 5.13 8.89 6.56
C SER A 12 4.36 10.00 7.32
N PRO A 13 5.00 10.70 8.27
CA PRO A 13 4.40 11.85 8.94
C PRO A 13 4.35 13.06 7.98
N GLY A 14 3.33 13.07 7.11
CA GLY A 14 2.75 14.32 6.59
C GLY A 14 1.82 14.94 7.64
N LEU A 15 1.53 16.23 7.49
CA LEU A 15 0.65 17.03 8.36
C LEU A 15 -0.54 16.20 8.90
N LYS A 16 -0.53 15.98 10.23
CA LYS A 16 -1.63 15.38 11.02
C LYS A 16 -2.18 14.04 10.51
N ASN A 17 -1.34 13.06 10.14
CA ASN A 17 -1.88 11.72 9.89
C ASN A 17 -2.19 10.96 11.21
N GLU A 18 -3.35 11.25 11.79
CA GLU A 18 -3.90 10.61 13.01
C GLU A 18 -4.09 9.08 12.84
N PHE A 19 -4.19 8.60 11.60
CA PHE A 19 -4.37 7.19 11.26
C PHE A 19 -3.06 6.42 11.10
N ARG A 20 -1.90 7.08 11.22
CA ARG A 20 -0.57 6.45 11.08
C ARG A 20 -0.42 5.22 11.95
N LYS A 21 -0.80 5.34 13.22
CA LYS A 21 -0.63 4.26 14.22
C LYS A 21 -1.71 3.19 14.11
N SER A 22 -2.96 3.57 13.86
CA SER A 22 -4.08 2.62 13.82
C SER A 22 -4.15 1.85 12.50
N VAL A 23 -3.95 2.51 11.35
CA VAL A 23 -4.09 1.89 10.03
C VAL A 23 -2.79 1.26 9.56
N GLY A 24 -1.63 1.85 9.84
CA GLY A 24 -0.36 1.44 9.24
C GLY A 24 0.03 -0.01 9.53
N PHE A 25 -0.11 -0.44 10.78
CA PHE A 25 0.23 -1.81 11.18
C PHE A 25 -0.73 -2.82 10.53
N SER A 26 -2.03 -2.63 10.72
CA SER A 26 -3.06 -3.53 10.18
C SER A 26 -3.04 -3.60 8.65
N LEU A 27 -2.78 -2.47 7.97
CA LEU A 27 -2.62 -2.43 6.51
C LEU A 27 -1.41 -3.26 6.08
N CYS A 28 -0.28 -3.11 6.75
CA CYS A 28 0.93 -3.87 6.46
C CYS A 28 0.69 -5.39 6.62
N GLU A 29 0.00 -5.81 7.69
CA GLU A 29 -0.36 -7.21 7.89
C GLU A 29 -1.28 -7.76 6.78
N VAL A 30 -2.34 -7.02 6.43
CA VAL A 30 -3.25 -7.41 5.35
C VAL A 30 -2.49 -7.57 4.04
N LEU A 31 -1.66 -6.59 3.66
CA LEU A 31 -0.90 -6.68 2.41
C LEU A 31 0.11 -7.84 2.43
N ARG A 32 0.78 -8.10 3.56
CA ARG A 32 1.70 -9.24 3.70
C ARG A 32 1.00 -10.59 3.56
N ASN A 33 -0.16 -10.74 4.19
CA ASN A 33 -0.94 -11.98 4.15
C ASN A 33 -1.42 -12.31 2.74
N ASN A 34 -1.67 -11.29 1.92
CA ASN A 34 -2.12 -11.45 0.54
C ASN A 34 -0.97 -11.40 -0.48
N PHE A 35 0.24 -11.02 -0.08
CA PHE A 35 1.34 -10.75 -1.01
C PHE A 35 1.68 -11.91 -1.94
N LEU A 36 1.61 -13.14 -1.43
CA LEU A 36 1.92 -14.35 -2.20
C LEU A 36 0.94 -14.59 -3.36
N SER A 37 -0.25 -13.97 -3.36
CA SER A 37 -1.19 -14.06 -4.50
C SER A 37 -0.77 -13.19 -5.69
N TRP A 38 0.11 -12.20 -5.49
CA TRP A 38 0.47 -11.21 -6.52
C TRP A 38 1.49 -11.76 -7.53
N LYS A 39 1.10 -12.79 -8.29
CA LYS A 39 2.00 -13.53 -9.20
C LYS A 39 2.65 -12.64 -10.27
N GLY A 40 1.97 -11.59 -10.72
CA GLY A 40 2.54 -10.64 -11.69
C GLY A 40 3.75 -9.89 -11.14
N PHE A 41 3.79 -9.61 -9.83
CA PHE A 41 4.94 -9.01 -9.17
C PHE A 41 6.14 -9.97 -9.19
N PHE A 42 5.97 -11.21 -8.71
CA PHE A 42 7.06 -12.19 -8.66
C PHE A 42 7.60 -12.58 -10.04
N LYS A 43 6.75 -12.54 -11.07
CA LYS A 43 7.19 -12.76 -12.46
C LYS A 43 8.11 -11.64 -12.95
N LYS A 44 7.82 -10.38 -12.55
CA LYS A 44 8.57 -9.21 -13.00
C LYS A 44 9.82 -8.94 -12.15
N TYR A 45 9.71 -9.12 -10.84
CA TYR A 45 10.75 -8.83 -9.85
C TYR A 45 10.99 -10.03 -8.92
N PRO A 46 11.60 -11.10 -9.45
CA PRO A 46 11.86 -12.29 -8.65
C PRO A 46 12.86 -11.98 -7.52
N ASN A 47 12.51 -12.38 -6.29
CA ASN A 47 13.30 -12.16 -5.08
C ASN A 47 13.47 -10.68 -4.66
N TYR A 48 12.54 -9.82 -5.05
CA TYR A 48 12.47 -8.45 -4.53
C TYR A 48 11.39 -8.36 -3.43
N SER A 49 11.56 -7.43 -2.52
CA SER A 49 10.53 -6.92 -1.62
C SER A 49 9.75 -5.79 -2.30
N PHE A 50 8.56 -5.52 -1.77
CA PHE A 50 7.66 -4.49 -2.30
C PHE A 50 7.37 -3.47 -1.19
N CYS A 51 7.80 -2.24 -1.38
CA CYS A 51 7.59 -1.15 -0.44
C CYS A 51 6.55 -0.15 -0.96
N PHE A 52 5.65 0.28 -0.08
CA PHE A 52 4.69 1.34 -0.32
C PHE A 52 4.92 2.46 0.70
N TYR A 53 5.11 3.68 0.21
CA TYR A 53 5.11 4.88 1.02
C TYR A 53 3.79 5.62 0.81
N ILE A 54 2.97 5.73 1.84
CA ILE A 54 1.71 6.49 1.76
C ILE A 54 1.92 7.81 2.50
N ILE A 55 1.68 8.91 1.79
CA ILE A 55 2.13 10.24 2.20
C ILE A 55 1.00 11.23 1.99
N THR A 56 0.58 11.93 3.06
CA THR A 56 -0.35 13.05 2.94
C THR A 56 0.39 14.30 2.48
N LYS A 57 -0.06 14.97 1.39
CA LYS A 57 0.62 16.14 0.81
C LYS A 57 -0.37 17.30 0.54
N ASN A 58 0.00 18.52 0.92
CA ASN A 58 -0.84 19.72 0.83
C ASN A 58 -1.22 20.13 -0.61
N GLU A 59 -0.27 20.01 -1.53
CA GLU A 59 -0.38 20.52 -2.90
C GLU A 59 -1.03 19.49 -3.85
N VAL A 60 -1.55 18.40 -3.31
CA VAL A 60 -2.09 17.28 -4.06
C VAL A 60 -3.60 17.31 -3.89
N GLU A 61 -4.33 17.53 -4.99
CA GLU A 61 -5.80 17.56 -5.00
C GLU A 61 -6.42 16.18 -5.25
N GLU A 62 -5.70 15.34 -6.00
CA GLU A 62 -6.08 13.97 -6.35
C GLU A 62 -4.94 12.99 -6.06
N ILE A 63 -5.24 11.69 -5.90
CA ILE A 63 -4.19 10.69 -5.60
C ILE A 63 -3.13 10.67 -6.71
N GLU A 64 -1.88 10.97 -6.34
CA GLU A 64 -0.71 10.86 -7.20
C GLU A 64 0.12 9.63 -6.83
N ILE A 65 0.67 8.94 -7.83
CA ILE A 65 1.54 7.78 -7.64
C ILE A 65 2.88 8.06 -8.31
N LYS A 66 3.97 7.81 -7.58
CA LYS A 66 5.33 7.81 -8.11
C LYS A 66 5.95 6.43 -7.96
N GLY A 67 6.63 5.98 -9.01
CA GLY A 67 7.32 4.69 -9.03
C GLY A 67 7.12 3.91 -10.34
N PRO A 68 7.70 2.70 -10.45
CA PRO A 68 8.51 2.04 -9.43
C PRO A 68 9.91 2.69 -9.30
N GLY A 69 10.33 2.97 -8.07
CA GLY A 69 11.74 3.03 -7.73
C GLY A 69 12.29 1.61 -7.61
N ILE A 70 13.47 1.33 -8.16
CA ILE A 70 14.08 -0.01 -8.09
C ILE A 70 15.46 0.10 -7.45
N PHE A 71 15.58 -0.44 -6.25
CA PHE A 71 16.80 -0.41 -5.45
C PHE A 71 17.46 -1.78 -5.51
N LYS A 72 18.35 -1.97 -6.49
CA LYS A 72 18.97 -3.27 -6.81
C LYS A 72 19.82 -3.83 -5.66
N LYS A 73 20.42 -2.96 -4.85
CA LYS A 73 21.29 -3.36 -3.73
C LYS A 73 20.47 -4.03 -2.63
N ASP A 74 19.35 -3.40 -2.28
CA ASP A 74 18.45 -3.84 -1.19
C ASP A 74 17.37 -4.81 -1.70
N LYS A 75 17.29 -5.00 -3.02
CA LYS A 75 16.26 -5.78 -3.73
C LYS A 75 14.85 -5.28 -3.42
N GLU A 76 14.66 -3.98 -3.48
CA GLU A 76 13.40 -3.32 -3.18
C GLU A 76 12.77 -2.70 -4.43
N VAL A 77 11.47 -2.88 -4.57
CA VAL A 77 10.63 -2.14 -5.52
C VAL A 77 9.72 -1.22 -4.73
N GLU A 78 9.84 0.08 -4.95
CA GLU A 78 9.16 1.09 -4.15
C GLU A 78 8.15 1.88 -4.97
N TYR A 79 7.01 2.18 -4.35
CA TYR A 79 6.07 3.16 -4.84
C TYR A 79 5.74 4.15 -3.73
N SER A 80 5.54 5.41 -4.11
CA SER A 80 4.98 6.44 -3.24
C SER A 80 3.57 6.78 -3.70
N ILE A 81 2.62 6.73 -2.79
CA ILE A 81 1.22 7.13 -2.95
C ILE A 81 1.05 8.45 -2.18
N PHE A 82 0.88 9.55 -2.92
CA PHE A 82 0.57 10.83 -2.32
C PHE A 82 -0.94 11.01 -2.29
N ILE A 83 -1.48 11.17 -1.09
CA ILE A 83 -2.90 11.42 -0.85
C ILE A 83 -3.13 12.89 -0.51
N PRO A 84 -4.27 13.50 -0.93
CA PRO A 84 -4.58 14.88 -0.63
C PRO A 84 -4.60 15.17 0.88
N ASN A 85 -4.06 16.30 1.32
CA ASN A 85 -4.19 16.73 2.71
C ASN A 85 -5.57 17.38 2.97
N ARG A 86 -6.54 16.57 3.37
CA ARG A 86 -7.87 17.00 3.77
C ARG A 86 -8.29 16.29 5.05
N LYS A 87 -9.39 16.74 5.64
CA LYS A 87 -9.98 16.06 6.80
C LYS A 87 -10.59 14.74 6.32
N TYR A 88 -10.06 13.63 6.85
CA TYR A 88 -10.59 12.29 6.62
C TYR A 88 -11.27 11.77 7.88
N ASP A 89 -12.35 11.01 7.71
CA ASP A 89 -12.72 9.98 8.66
C ASP A 89 -11.97 8.67 8.34
N LEU A 90 -12.06 7.67 9.22
CA LEU A 90 -11.34 6.42 9.04
C LEU A 90 -11.70 5.71 7.72
N LEU A 91 -12.99 5.70 7.36
CA LEU A 91 -13.47 4.99 6.18
C LEU A 91 -12.95 5.66 4.91
N SER A 92 -13.17 6.97 4.76
CA SER A 92 -12.70 7.76 3.63
C SER A 92 -11.17 7.75 3.49
N TYR A 93 -10.43 7.66 4.60
CA TYR A 93 -8.97 7.47 4.57
C TYR A 93 -8.61 6.09 3.97
N VAL A 94 -9.23 5.02 4.47
CA VAL A 94 -8.99 3.65 3.96
C VAL A 94 -9.36 3.56 2.47
N GLU A 95 -10.47 4.15 2.06
CA GLU A 95 -10.88 4.20 0.64
C GLU A 95 -9.83 4.89 -0.22
N THR A 96 -9.40 6.09 0.20
CA THR A 96 -8.37 6.85 -0.54
C THR A 96 -7.04 6.08 -0.64
N VAL A 97 -6.65 5.36 0.41
CA VAL A 97 -5.45 4.51 0.39
C VAL A 97 -5.62 3.34 -0.59
N PHE A 98 -6.77 2.67 -0.56
CA PHE A 98 -7.03 1.53 -1.45
C PHE A 98 -7.18 1.93 -2.91
N ASP A 99 -7.67 3.12 -3.22
CA ASP A 99 -7.66 3.67 -4.57
C ASP A 99 -6.21 3.81 -5.11
N GLY A 100 -5.29 4.28 -4.27
CA GLY A 100 -3.87 4.35 -4.61
C GLY A 100 -3.23 2.98 -4.78
N LEU A 101 -3.51 2.05 -3.87
CA LEU A 101 -3.03 0.67 -3.96
C LEU A 101 -3.59 -0.04 -5.19
N HIS A 102 -4.87 0.16 -5.53
CA HIS A 102 -5.51 -0.45 -6.69
C HIS A 102 -4.81 -0.06 -8.00
N LYS A 103 -4.51 1.23 -8.17
CA LYS A 103 -3.74 1.73 -9.31
C LYS A 103 -2.36 1.07 -9.45
N ILE A 104 -1.71 0.68 -8.34
CA ILE A 104 -0.40 0.00 -8.38
C ILE A 104 -0.56 -1.51 -8.59
N LEU A 105 -1.44 -2.16 -7.83
CA LEU A 105 -1.60 -3.61 -7.82
C LEU A 105 -2.18 -4.14 -9.15
N SER A 106 -3.02 -3.35 -9.82
CA SER A 106 -3.52 -3.67 -11.18
C SER A 106 -2.38 -3.80 -12.21
N ILE A 107 -1.28 -3.05 -12.08
CA ILE A 107 -0.08 -3.19 -12.93
C ILE A 107 0.50 -4.61 -12.82
N TYR A 108 0.36 -5.23 -11.66
CA TYR A 108 0.81 -6.59 -11.35
C TYR A 108 -0.30 -7.63 -11.49
N LYS A 109 -1.43 -7.27 -12.10
CA LYS A 109 -2.57 -8.17 -12.36
C LYS A 109 -3.14 -8.80 -11.09
N VAL A 110 -3.17 -8.03 -10.00
CA VAL A 110 -3.99 -8.38 -8.84
C VAL A 110 -5.42 -7.97 -9.18
N GLU A 111 -6.35 -8.91 -9.09
CA GLU A 111 -7.74 -8.68 -9.49
C GLU A 111 -8.44 -7.72 -8.53
N GLU A 112 -9.41 -6.95 -9.03
CA GLU A 112 -10.14 -5.96 -8.23
C GLU A 112 -10.84 -6.59 -7.02
N ASN A 113 -11.39 -7.79 -7.18
CA ASN A 113 -12.03 -8.53 -6.09
C ASN A 113 -11.04 -8.85 -4.94
N GLU A 114 -9.80 -9.25 -5.25
CA GLU A 114 -8.78 -9.49 -4.22
C GLU A 114 -8.46 -8.19 -3.45
N ILE A 115 -8.47 -7.06 -4.15
CA ILE A 115 -8.20 -5.74 -3.55
C ILE A 115 -9.36 -5.31 -2.65
N GLN A 116 -10.60 -5.56 -3.06
CA GLN A 116 -11.78 -5.32 -2.22
C GLN A 116 -11.80 -6.23 -0.99
N GLU A 117 -11.42 -7.51 -1.13
CA GLU A 117 -11.28 -8.42 0.01
C GLU A 117 -10.23 -7.92 1.01
N MET A 118 -9.07 -7.43 0.53
CA MET A 118 -8.06 -6.81 1.38
C MET A 118 -8.60 -5.56 2.11
N LYS A 119 -9.37 -4.70 1.42
CA LYS A 119 -10.02 -3.52 2.04
C LYS A 119 -10.96 -3.97 3.17
N MET A 120 -11.78 -4.98 2.93
CA MET A 120 -12.72 -5.52 3.93
C MET A 120 -12.00 -6.16 5.12
N GLN A 121 -10.90 -6.88 4.89
CA GLN A 121 -10.05 -7.43 5.95
C GLN A 121 -9.48 -6.32 6.85
N LEU A 122 -9.01 -5.22 6.25
CA LEU A 122 -8.51 -4.07 7.01
C LEU A 122 -9.61 -3.40 7.83
N LEU A 123 -10.77 -3.12 7.24
CA LEU A 123 -11.88 -2.49 7.97
C LEU A 123 -12.33 -3.35 9.17
N LYS A 124 -12.34 -4.68 9.00
CA LYS A 124 -12.63 -5.62 10.08
C LYS A 124 -11.58 -5.59 11.19
N SER A 125 -10.30 -5.50 10.85
CA SER A 125 -9.22 -5.46 11.86
C SER A 125 -9.18 -4.15 12.63
N LEU A 126 -9.69 -3.06 12.07
CA LEU A 126 -9.81 -1.76 12.72
C LEU A 126 -11.05 -1.62 13.63
N SER A 127 -11.98 -2.58 13.57
CA SER A 127 -13.24 -2.57 14.34
C SER A 127 -13.17 -3.38 15.63
N ASN A 128 -12.04 -4.05 15.92
CA ASN A 128 -11.79 -4.85 17.12
C ASN A 128 -10.84 -4.10 18.07
#